data_AF-F4BZT7-F1
#
_entry.id   AF-F4BZT7-F1
#
_cell.length_a   1.000
_cell.length_b   1.000
_cell.length_c   1.000
_cell.angle_alpha   90.00
_cell.angle_beta   90.00
_cell.angle_gamma   90.00
#
_symmetry.space_group_name_H-M   'P 1'
#
loop_
_entity.id
_entity.type
_entity.pdbx_description
1 polymer ?
#
loop_
_entity_poly.entity_id
_entity_poly.type
_entity_poly.pdbx_seq_one_letter_code
_entity_poly.pdbx_strand_id
1 'polypeptide(L)'
;MHLRLGAINLDKTSGPTSHEVVAWVKRILEVEKAGHSGTLDPKVTGILPVLLGDATRVMDTLLLAGKEYICLMHVHKPVPKKQITDVCGQFVGPILQKPPLKSSVVKELRTRTIYYLEVLEIEGQHVLMRVGCEAGTYIRKLCYDIGLALGTGANMEELRRTRAGPFREDETLVTLHQLIDAHVKYMETGNENLLRRVILPVEAALVHLPRLVIADNSVDAICHGAPLAAPGLLSLQTEINRGDGVVLFTLKGEAVAVAQAELSSEEMLASKSGIVAATERVIMEPGTYPKAWKLAERDGSTQPETKR
;
A
#
# COMPACT_ATOMS: atom_id res chain seq x y z
N MET A 1 2.12 4.28 -23.27
CA MET A 1 3.08 4.06 -22.17
C MET A 1 2.32 3.83 -20.86
N HIS A 2 2.67 2.81 -20.09
CA HIS A 2 1.93 2.37 -18.90
C HIS A 2 2.13 3.24 -17.64
N LEU A 3 2.86 4.36 -17.75
CA LEU A 3 3.24 5.22 -16.62
C LEU A 3 2.06 5.80 -15.83
N ARG A 4 0.92 6.04 -16.50
CA ARG A 4 -0.26 6.65 -15.87
C ARG A 4 -0.78 5.82 -14.70
N LEU A 5 -0.73 4.49 -14.82
CA LEU A 5 -1.17 3.54 -13.79
C LEU A 5 0.00 2.65 -13.37
N GLY A 6 1.17 3.25 -13.18
CA GLY A 6 2.39 2.54 -12.81
C GLY A 6 2.64 2.50 -11.30
N ALA A 7 3.29 1.42 -10.86
CA ALA A 7 3.84 1.24 -9.52
C ALA A 7 5.30 0.78 -9.62
N ILE A 8 6.15 1.22 -8.71
CA ILE A 8 7.56 0.82 -8.65
C ILE A 8 7.82 0.25 -7.26
N ASN A 9 8.33 -0.98 -7.22
CA ASN A 9 8.89 -1.59 -6.02
C ASN A 9 10.34 -1.11 -5.87
N LEU A 10 10.55 0.07 -5.28
CA LEU A 10 11.86 0.71 -5.27
C LEU A 10 12.67 0.29 -4.04
N ASP A 11 13.92 -0.12 -4.24
CA ASP A 11 14.90 -0.25 -3.15
C ASP A 11 15.48 1.12 -2.81
N LYS A 12 14.93 1.74 -1.77
CA LYS A 12 15.40 3.03 -1.28
C LYS A 12 16.80 2.87 -0.70
N THR A 13 17.73 3.70 -1.17
CA THR A 13 19.08 3.80 -0.59
C THR A 13 19.11 4.60 0.72
N SER A 14 20.17 4.41 1.50
CA SER A 14 20.44 5.20 2.72
C SER A 14 20.99 6.58 2.32
N GLY A 15 20.56 7.62 3.03
CA GLY A 15 20.98 9.00 2.79
C GLY A 15 19.80 9.95 2.55
N PRO A 16 19.10 9.86 1.41
CA PRO A 16 17.99 10.75 1.08
C PRO A 16 16.71 10.42 1.86
N THR A 17 15.86 11.42 2.05
CA THR A 17 14.48 11.22 2.49
C THR A 17 13.66 10.48 1.43
N SER A 18 12.58 9.83 1.84
CA SER A 18 11.66 9.19 0.88
C SER A 18 11.04 10.18 -0.12
N HIS A 19 10.82 11.43 0.30
CA HIS A 19 10.27 12.48 -0.57
C HIS A 19 11.27 12.93 -1.64
N GLU A 20 12.55 13.06 -1.30
CA GLU A 20 13.61 13.36 -2.28
C GLU A 20 13.74 12.25 -3.32
N VAL A 21 13.69 10.98 -2.87
CA VAL A 21 13.73 9.82 -3.77
C VAL A 21 12.57 9.84 -4.75
N VAL A 22 11.34 10.13 -4.30
CA VAL A 22 10.18 10.28 -5.20
C VAL A 22 10.34 11.47 -6.14
N ALA A 23 10.90 12.59 -5.69
CA ALA A 23 11.18 13.74 -6.55
C ALA A 23 12.18 13.38 -7.66
N TRP A 24 13.17 12.53 -7.37
CA TRP A 24 14.08 12.01 -8.39
C TRP A 24 13.38 11.06 -9.36
N VAL A 25 12.57 10.11 -8.87
CA VAL A 25 11.75 9.23 -9.74
C VAL A 25 10.88 10.06 -10.68
N LYS A 26 10.22 11.10 -10.16
CA LYS A 26 9.40 12.03 -10.95
C LYS A 26 10.21 12.66 -12.08
N ARG A 27 11.42 13.14 -11.78
CA ARG A 27 12.33 13.77 -12.74
C ARG A 27 12.88 12.78 -13.76
N ILE A 28 13.28 11.59 -13.32
CA ILE A 28 13.85 10.53 -14.17
C ILE A 28 12.84 10.10 -15.22
N LEU A 29 11.57 9.88 -14.81
CA LEU A 29 10.53 9.37 -15.71
C LEU A 29 9.74 10.47 -16.42
N GLU A 30 10.06 11.73 -16.17
CA GLU A 30 9.37 12.90 -16.73
C GLU A 30 7.85 12.87 -16.51
N VAL A 31 7.41 12.40 -15.33
CA VAL A 31 5.99 12.31 -14.99
C VAL A 31 5.53 13.51 -14.16
N GLU A 32 4.28 13.94 -14.35
CA GLU A 32 3.72 15.08 -13.60
C GLU A 32 3.43 14.77 -12.13
N LYS A 33 3.13 13.49 -11.81
CA LYS A 33 2.72 13.08 -10.47
C LYS A 33 3.38 11.76 -10.09
N ALA A 34 3.92 11.71 -8.89
CA ALA A 34 4.40 10.51 -8.24
C ALA A 34 4.24 10.66 -6.72
N GLY A 35 4.12 9.55 -6.01
CA GLY A 35 4.03 9.57 -4.55
C GLY A 35 4.36 8.20 -3.95
N HIS A 36 4.76 8.17 -2.68
CA HIS A 36 5.13 6.92 -2.01
C HIS A 36 4.17 6.56 -0.88
N SER A 37 4.09 5.27 -0.56
CA SER A 37 3.37 4.80 0.63
C SER A 37 4.33 4.38 1.75
N GLY A 38 4.15 4.98 2.93
CA GLY A 38 4.92 4.69 4.13
C GLY A 38 6.34 5.23 4.09
N THR A 39 6.55 6.42 4.65
CA THR A 39 7.85 7.10 4.72
C THR A 39 8.91 6.25 5.44
N LEU A 40 10.06 6.09 4.80
CA LEU A 40 11.29 5.61 5.43
C LEU A 40 12.16 6.81 5.82
N ASP A 41 12.70 6.78 7.03
CA ASP A 41 13.69 7.73 7.53
C ASP A 41 14.93 7.77 6.59
N PRO A 42 15.70 8.87 6.57
CA PRO A 42 16.85 9.03 5.68
C PRO A 42 17.83 7.85 5.66
N LYS A 43 18.19 7.33 6.84
CA LYS A 43 19.16 6.21 7.00
C LYS A 43 18.56 4.82 6.74
N VAL A 44 17.25 4.72 6.55
CA VAL A 44 16.54 3.45 6.41
C VAL A 44 16.49 3.05 4.94
N THR A 45 16.77 1.79 4.64
CA THR A 45 16.80 1.26 3.27
C THR A 45 15.64 0.31 2.99
N GLY A 46 15.57 -0.21 1.77
CA GLY A 46 14.63 -1.25 1.38
C GLY A 46 13.39 -0.70 0.70
N ILE A 47 12.35 -1.52 0.69
CA ILE A 47 11.18 -1.35 -0.15
C ILE A 47 10.48 -0.02 0.11
N LEU A 48 10.34 0.80 -0.93
CA LEU A 48 9.55 2.02 -0.96
C LEU A 48 8.62 1.95 -2.18
N PRO A 49 7.34 1.57 -2.00
CA PRO A 49 6.40 1.58 -3.10
C PRO A 49 6.19 3.01 -3.60
N VAL A 50 6.49 3.25 -4.88
CA VAL A 50 6.27 4.55 -5.55
C VAL A 50 5.20 4.37 -6.61
N LEU A 51 4.09 5.09 -6.47
CA LEU A 51 2.99 5.11 -7.41
C LEU A 51 3.12 6.31 -8.36
N LEU A 52 2.85 6.09 -9.64
CA LEU A 52 3.01 7.06 -10.71
C LEU A 52 1.64 7.55 -11.22
N GLY A 53 1.57 8.80 -11.64
CA GLY A 53 0.38 9.36 -12.28
C GLY A 53 -0.89 9.16 -11.44
N ASP A 54 -1.88 8.55 -12.08
CA ASP A 54 -3.19 8.28 -11.52
C ASP A 54 -3.21 7.11 -10.54
N ALA A 55 -2.18 6.24 -10.54
CA ALA A 55 -2.03 5.19 -9.54
C ALA A 55 -1.87 5.78 -8.13
N THR A 56 -1.41 7.03 -8.00
CA THR A 56 -1.32 7.71 -6.69
C THR A 56 -2.66 7.80 -5.95
N ARG A 57 -3.81 7.61 -6.64
CA ARG A 57 -5.14 7.57 -6.02
C ARG A 57 -5.37 6.40 -5.06
N VAL A 58 -4.59 5.32 -5.16
CA VAL A 58 -4.73 4.12 -4.31
C VAL A 58 -3.67 4.02 -3.22
N MET A 59 -2.90 5.08 -3.00
CA MET A 59 -1.74 5.08 -2.09
C MET A 59 -2.08 4.75 -0.63
N ASP A 60 -3.27 5.13 -0.19
CA ASP A 60 -3.80 4.89 1.15
C ASP A 60 -4.03 3.40 1.42
N THR A 61 -4.40 2.61 0.40
CA THR A 61 -4.54 1.15 0.52
C THR A 61 -3.23 0.49 0.94
N LEU A 62 -2.10 1.02 0.46
CA LEU A 62 -0.76 0.60 0.86
C LEU A 62 -0.34 1.18 2.20
N LEU A 63 -0.84 2.37 2.57
CA LEU A 63 -0.46 3.02 3.83
C LEU A 63 -0.88 2.16 5.01
N LEU A 64 -2.11 1.62 4.94
CA LEU A 64 -2.71 0.77 5.97
C LEU A 64 -2.16 -0.66 5.98
N ALA A 65 -1.57 -1.12 4.88
CA ALA A 65 -1.09 -2.50 4.77
C ALA A 65 0.06 -2.80 5.76
N GLY A 66 0.15 -4.05 6.25
CA GLY A 66 1.22 -4.50 7.13
C GLY A 66 2.63 -4.30 6.53
N LYS A 67 3.62 -4.11 7.39
CA LYS A 67 5.02 -3.86 7.01
C LYS A 67 5.93 -4.89 7.68
N GLU A 68 7.05 -5.22 7.04
CA GLU A 68 8.09 -6.09 7.61
C GLU A 68 9.46 -5.41 7.53
N TYR A 69 10.26 -5.59 8.57
CA TYR A 69 11.59 -5.03 8.67
C TYR A 69 12.62 -6.05 9.15
N ILE A 70 13.85 -5.89 8.67
CA ILE A 70 15.06 -6.37 9.33
C ILE A 70 15.67 -5.21 10.09
N CYS A 71 15.91 -5.40 11.38
CA CYS A 71 16.36 -4.38 12.31
C CYS A 71 17.59 -4.86 13.06
N LEU A 72 18.61 -4.01 13.10
CA LEU A 72 19.77 -4.19 13.98
C LEU A 72 19.57 -3.30 15.21
N MET A 73 19.44 -3.93 16.38
CA MET A 73 19.33 -3.26 17.67
C MET A 73 20.63 -3.43 18.43
N HIS A 74 21.15 -2.34 19.02
CA HIS A 74 22.27 -2.39 19.94
C HIS A 74 21.81 -2.17 21.38
N VAL A 75 22.10 -3.14 22.23
CA VAL A 75 21.80 -3.16 23.66
C VAL A 75 22.97 -2.49 24.40
N HIS A 76 22.71 -1.59 25.35
CA HIS A 76 23.77 -0.73 25.90
C HIS A 76 24.73 -1.43 26.88
N LYS A 77 24.34 -2.60 27.41
CA LYS A 77 25.19 -3.43 28.27
C LYS A 77 25.03 -4.91 27.87
N PRO A 78 26.03 -5.77 28.16
CA PRO A 78 25.90 -7.20 27.94
C PRO A 78 24.72 -7.79 28.71
N VAL A 79 23.90 -8.58 28.03
CA VAL A 79 22.75 -9.31 28.58
C VAL A 79 22.80 -10.75 28.09
N PRO A 80 22.46 -11.76 28.91
CA PRO A 80 22.38 -13.14 28.45
C PRO A 80 21.45 -13.31 27.24
N LYS A 81 21.89 -14.03 26.21
CA LYS A 81 21.13 -14.24 24.96
C LYS A 81 19.69 -14.69 25.20
N LYS A 82 19.48 -15.63 26.13
CA LYS A 82 18.16 -16.13 26.49
C LYS A 82 17.23 -15.01 26.99
N GLN A 83 17.73 -14.14 27.85
CA GLN A 83 16.95 -13.01 28.37
C GLN A 83 16.56 -12.03 27.26
N ILE A 84 17.44 -11.77 26.30
CA ILE A 84 17.13 -10.95 25.11
C ILE A 84 15.98 -11.58 24.33
N THR A 85 16.07 -12.87 24.01
CA THR A 85 15.04 -13.59 23.25
C THR A 85 13.70 -13.62 24.00
N ASP A 86 13.72 -13.90 25.31
CA ASP A 86 12.52 -13.96 26.15
C ASP A 86 11.81 -12.60 26.20
N VAL A 87 12.56 -11.49 26.39
CA VAL A 87 11.99 -10.14 26.42
C VAL A 87 11.46 -9.74 25.04
N CYS A 88 12.21 -9.99 23.97
CA CYS A 88 11.74 -9.73 22.61
C CYS A 88 10.40 -10.45 22.32
N GLY A 89 10.24 -11.69 22.78
CA GLY A 89 9.00 -12.46 22.63
C GLY A 89 7.78 -11.82 23.31
N GLN A 90 7.98 -11.05 24.39
CA GLN A 90 6.88 -10.37 25.10
C GLN A 90 6.28 -9.19 24.31
N PHE A 91 6.98 -8.71 23.27
CA PHE A 91 6.49 -7.61 22.43
C PHE A 91 5.62 -8.08 21.26
N VAL A 92 5.43 -9.39 21.08
CA VAL A 92 4.50 -9.92 20.06
C VAL A 92 3.07 -9.72 20.54
N GLY A 93 2.23 -9.18 19.66
CA GLY A 93 0.85 -8.78 19.97
C GLY A 93 0.68 -7.27 20.08
N PRO A 94 -0.39 -6.80 20.77
CA PRO A 94 -0.67 -5.37 20.91
C PRO A 94 0.31 -4.68 21.85
N ILE A 95 0.94 -3.61 21.36
CA ILE A 95 1.87 -2.75 22.10
C ILE A 95 1.38 -1.30 22.11
N LEU A 96 1.74 -0.55 23.15
CA LEU A 96 1.46 0.88 23.22
C LEU A 96 2.65 1.67 22.70
N GLN A 97 2.41 2.58 21.76
CA GLN A 97 3.43 3.50 21.27
C GLN A 97 2.94 4.94 21.29
N LYS A 98 3.85 5.84 21.64
CA LYS A 98 3.71 7.28 21.39
C LYS A 98 4.68 7.66 20.26
N PRO A 99 4.21 8.34 19.20
CA PRO A 99 5.08 8.79 18.12
C PRO A 99 6.25 9.63 18.63
N PRO A 100 7.45 9.48 18.04
CA PRO A 100 8.61 10.28 18.42
C PRO A 100 8.41 11.76 18.08
N LEU A 101 9.24 12.63 18.68
CA LEU A 101 9.19 14.08 18.44
C LEU A 101 9.27 14.43 16.94
N LYS A 102 10.18 13.77 16.22
CA LYS A 102 10.34 13.85 14.77
C LYS A 102 9.38 12.85 14.09
N SER A 103 8.12 13.22 13.97
CA SER A 103 7.09 12.46 13.26
C SER A 103 6.11 13.38 12.55
N SER A 104 5.51 12.89 11.46
CA SER A 104 4.53 13.62 10.65
C SER A 104 3.08 13.50 11.18
N VAL A 105 2.90 12.91 12.36
CA VAL A 105 1.58 12.58 12.93
C VAL A 105 1.46 13.11 14.35
N VAL A 106 0.23 13.26 14.83
CA VAL A 106 -0.08 13.74 16.18
C VAL A 106 0.52 12.79 17.23
N LYS A 107 1.14 13.37 18.28
CA LYS A 107 1.87 12.62 19.31
C LYS A 107 0.94 12.15 20.43
N GLU A 108 0.07 11.21 20.09
CA GLU A 108 -0.85 10.56 21.03
C GLU A 108 -0.48 9.10 21.24
N LEU A 109 -0.81 8.57 22.41
CA LEU A 109 -0.67 7.15 22.70
C LEU A 109 -1.64 6.35 21.84
N ARG A 110 -1.14 5.29 21.23
CA ARG A 110 -1.94 4.40 20.39
C ARG A 110 -1.43 2.98 20.44
N THR A 111 -2.36 2.05 20.28
CA THR A 111 -2.04 0.63 20.16
C THR A 111 -1.56 0.32 18.75
N ARG A 112 -0.51 -0.48 18.64
CA ARG A 112 -0.03 -1.07 17.39
C ARG A 112 0.23 -2.54 17.61
N THR A 113 0.05 -3.35 16.57
CA THR A 113 0.25 -4.79 16.67
C THR A 113 1.57 -5.22 16.06
N ILE A 114 2.39 -5.94 16.82
CA ILE A 114 3.51 -6.73 16.29
C ILE A 114 2.98 -8.13 15.98
N TYR A 115 2.92 -8.48 14.71
CA TYR A 115 2.42 -9.79 14.28
C TYR A 115 3.40 -10.90 14.62
N TYR A 116 4.69 -10.64 14.46
CA TYR A 116 5.78 -11.53 14.84
C TYR A 116 7.08 -10.74 15.02
N LEU A 117 7.94 -11.27 15.89
CA LEU A 117 9.28 -10.77 16.14
C LEU A 117 10.20 -11.98 16.29
N GLU A 118 11.09 -12.15 15.33
CA GLU A 118 12.05 -13.25 15.28
C GLU A 118 13.45 -12.70 15.53
N VAL A 119 14.12 -13.16 16.59
CA VAL A 119 15.55 -12.88 16.79
C VAL A 119 16.35 -13.82 15.90
N LEU A 120 17.03 -13.25 14.91
CA LEU A 120 17.79 -14.00 13.91
C LEU A 120 19.20 -14.31 14.41
N GLU A 121 19.87 -13.31 14.97
CA GLU A 121 21.25 -13.41 15.41
C GLU A 121 21.54 -12.48 16.60
N ILE A 122 22.43 -12.93 17.50
CA ILE A 122 22.94 -12.12 18.60
C ILE A 122 24.47 -12.25 18.65
N GLU A 123 25.15 -11.15 18.38
CA GLU A 123 26.61 -11.04 18.46
C GLU A 123 26.99 -9.91 19.42
N GLY A 124 27.55 -10.27 20.58
CA GLY A 124 27.86 -9.33 21.66
C GLY A 124 26.61 -8.56 22.11
N GLN A 125 26.58 -7.26 21.80
CA GLN A 125 25.50 -6.34 22.14
C GLN A 125 24.59 -6.02 20.95
N HIS A 126 24.84 -6.61 19.78
CA HIS A 126 24.05 -6.43 18.57
C HIS A 126 23.05 -7.59 18.43
N VAL A 127 21.80 -7.23 18.17
CA VAL A 127 20.66 -8.14 18.03
C VAL A 127 20.03 -7.87 16.67
N LEU A 128 20.17 -8.83 15.75
CA LEU A 128 19.51 -8.81 14.46
C LEU A 128 18.14 -9.46 14.59
N MET A 129 17.08 -8.75 14.19
CA MET A 129 15.71 -9.25 14.31
C MET A 129 14.87 -8.94 13.07
N ARG A 130 13.95 -9.86 12.76
CA ARG A 130 12.87 -9.66 11.80
C ARG A 130 11.60 -9.28 12.53
N VAL A 131 10.94 -8.21 12.09
CA VAL A 131 9.73 -7.68 12.74
C VAL A 131 8.63 -7.47 11.70
N GLY A 132 7.54 -8.23 11.83
CA GLY A 132 6.29 -8.00 11.09
C GLY A 132 5.32 -7.19 11.94
N CYS A 133 4.84 -6.07 11.45
CA CYS A 133 4.03 -5.15 12.26
C CYS A 133 2.95 -4.42 11.47
N GLU A 134 1.97 -3.92 12.21
CA GLU A 134 0.93 -3.02 11.74
C GLU A 134 1.53 -1.71 11.20
N ALA A 135 0.87 -1.11 10.22
CA ALA A 135 1.25 0.19 9.68
C ALA A 135 1.33 1.29 10.76
N GLY A 136 2.38 2.12 10.68
CA GLY A 136 2.60 3.22 11.62
C GLY A 136 3.27 2.80 12.94
N THR A 137 3.70 1.54 13.06
CA THR A 137 4.59 1.08 14.13
C THR A 137 5.97 1.72 13.98
N TYR A 138 6.50 2.29 15.07
CA TYR A 138 7.83 2.89 15.09
C TYR A 138 8.86 1.87 15.60
N ILE A 139 9.63 1.27 14.70
CA ILE A 139 10.65 0.25 15.06
C ILE A 139 11.75 0.84 15.98
N ARG A 140 12.11 2.12 15.79
CA ARG A 140 13.03 2.83 16.69
C ARG A 140 12.52 2.86 18.14
N LYS A 141 11.21 3.09 18.32
CA LYS A 141 10.56 3.12 19.63
C LYS A 141 10.46 1.70 20.20
N LEU A 142 10.14 0.71 19.37
CA LEU A 142 10.18 -0.70 19.77
C LEU A 142 11.55 -1.10 20.33
N CYS A 143 12.65 -0.77 19.64
CA CYS A 143 14.01 -1.05 20.15
C CYS A 143 14.28 -0.38 21.50
N TYR A 144 13.85 0.87 21.65
CA TYR A 144 13.97 1.60 22.90
C TYR A 144 13.18 0.93 24.04
N ASP A 145 11.95 0.49 23.77
CA ASP A 145 11.08 -0.17 24.76
C ASP A 145 11.61 -1.55 25.16
N ILE A 146 12.12 -2.32 24.21
CA ILE A 146 12.83 -3.59 24.49
C ILE A 146 14.02 -3.30 25.40
N GLY A 147 14.81 -2.27 25.08
CA GLY A 147 15.94 -1.84 25.91
C GLY A 147 15.56 -1.46 27.34
N LEU A 148 14.42 -0.79 27.53
CA LEU A 148 13.88 -0.49 28.86
C LEU A 148 13.49 -1.77 29.61
N ALA A 149 12.81 -2.71 28.93
CA ALA A 149 12.41 -3.98 29.52
C ALA A 149 13.61 -4.87 29.90
N LEU A 150 14.71 -4.78 29.15
CA LEU A 150 15.99 -5.44 29.50
C LEU A 150 16.71 -4.77 30.68
N GLY A 151 16.34 -3.53 31.05
CA GLY A 151 16.97 -2.77 32.13
C GLY A 151 18.33 -2.16 31.77
N THR A 152 18.82 -2.35 30.55
CA THR A 152 20.11 -1.82 30.09
C THR A 152 19.97 -0.59 29.21
N GLY A 153 18.82 -0.42 28.55
CA GLY A 153 18.67 0.46 27.40
C GLY A 153 19.10 -0.22 26.09
N ALA A 154 18.54 0.25 24.99
CA ALA A 154 18.91 -0.17 23.64
C ALA A 154 18.51 0.91 22.62
N ASN A 155 19.14 0.90 21.45
CA ASN A 155 18.81 1.76 20.31
C ASN A 155 18.82 0.99 19.00
N MET A 156 18.02 1.47 18.06
CA MET A 156 18.06 0.99 16.67
C MET A 156 19.30 1.57 15.98
N GLU A 157 20.14 0.70 15.42
CA GLU A 157 21.32 1.08 14.63
C GLU A 157 21.00 1.13 13.15
N GLU A 158 20.47 0.02 12.62
CA GLU A 158 20.12 -0.13 11.22
C GLU A 158 18.70 -0.67 11.06
N LEU A 159 18.09 -0.31 9.94
CA LEU A 159 16.74 -0.76 9.61
C LEU A 159 16.61 -0.85 8.10
N ARG A 160 16.07 -1.97 7.64
CA ARG A 160 15.71 -2.21 6.24
C ARG A 160 14.27 -2.71 6.18
N ARG A 161 13.44 -2.11 5.33
CA ARG A 161 12.07 -2.59 5.08
C ARG A 161 12.08 -3.68 4.02
N THR A 162 11.72 -4.91 4.40
CA THR A 162 11.71 -6.11 3.55
C THR A 162 10.32 -6.43 3.00
N ARG A 163 9.27 -5.78 3.53
CA ARG A 163 7.91 -5.86 2.97
C ARG A 163 7.13 -4.58 3.19
N ALA A 164 6.36 -4.17 2.18
CA ALA A 164 5.35 -3.13 2.31
C ALA A 164 4.05 -3.51 1.58
N GLY A 165 3.08 -4.05 2.31
CA GLY A 165 1.85 -4.58 1.72
C GLY A 165 2.12 -5.74 0.76
N PRO A 166 1.76 -5.64 -0.53
CA PRO A 166 2.03 -6.68 -1.51
C PRO A 166 3.50 -6.72 -1.96
N PHE A 167 4.25 -5.63 -1.81
CA PHE A 167 5.64 -5.54 -2.27
C PHE A 167 6.62 -6.24 -1.33
N ARG A 168 7.54 -7.04 -1.91
CA ARG A 168 8.55 -7.86 -1.24
C ARG A 168 9.93 -7.68 -1.88
N GLU A 169 10.96 -8.22 -1.24
CA GLU A 169 12.32 -8.31 -1.80
C GLU A 169 12.40 -9.48 -2.77
N ASP A 170 11.85 -9.29 -3.96
CA ASP A 170 11.84 -10.27 -5.05
C ASP A 170 12.38 -9.65 -6.35
N GLU A 171 12.21 -10.34 -7.47
CA GLU A 171 12.67 -9.92 -8.80
C GLU A 171 12.09 -8.58 -9.27
N THR A 172 11.03 -8.09 -8.64
CA THR A 172 10.42 -6.79 -8.96
C THR A 172 11.09 -5.62 -8.24
N LEU A 173 11.93 -5.89 -7.23
CA LEU A 173 12.63 -4.87 -6.47
C LEU A 173 13.74 -4.23 -7.32
N VAL A 174 13.67 -2.92 -7.51
CA VAL A 174 14.59 -2.19 -8.39
C VAL A 174 15.24 -1.02 -7.69
N THR A 175 16.51 -0.76 -8.03
CA THR A 175 17.24 0.43 -7.59
C THR A 175 16.95 1.63 -8.48
N LEU A 176 17.30 2.84 -8.00
CA LEU A 176 17.25 4.04 -8.83
C LEU A 176 18.15 3.94 -10.08
N HIS A 177 19.30 3.27 -9.99
CA HIS A 177 20.20 3.07 -11.13
C HIS A 177 19.52 2.24 -12.23
N GLN A 178 18.90 1.11 -11.87
CA GLN A 178 18.16 0.27 -12.82
C GLN A 178 16.98 1.02 -13.45
N LEU A 179 16.30 1.89 -12.68
CA LEU A 179 15.23 2.73 -13.21
C LEU A 179 15.75 3.74 -14.24
N ILE A 180 16.87 4.40 -13.96
CA ILE A 180 17.53 5.34 -14.88
C ILE A 180 17.96 4.60 -16.15
N ASP A 181 18.65 3.47 -16.01
CA ASP A 181 19.14 2.68 -17.15
C ASP A 181 17.99 2.22 -18.04
N ALA A 182 16.89 1.75 -17.45
CA ALA A 182 15.68 1.36 -18.18
C ALA A 182 15.05 2.55 -18.93
N HIS A 183 15.00 3.73 -18.30
CA HIS A 183 14.45 4.93 -18.92
C HIS A 183 15.33 5.45 -20.05
N VAL A 184 16.64 5.58 -19.83
CA VAL A 184 17.62 6.00 -20.85
C VAL A 184 17.55 5.05 -22.05
N LYS A 185 17.53 3.74 -21.83
CA LYS A 185 17.43 2.77 -22.92
C LYS A 185 16.17 2.94 -23.75
N TYR A 186 15.04 3.22 -23.11
CA TYR A 186 13.78 3.52 -23.79
C TYR A 186 13.89 4.82 -24.61
N MET A 187 14.47 5.88 -24.05
CA MET A 187 14.65 7.15 -24.76
C MET A 187 15.57 7.02 -25.99
N GLU A 188 16.61 6.20 -25.90
CA GLU A 188 17.56 5.96 -27.00
C GLU A 188 17.00 5.05 -28.10
N THR A 189 16.23 4.02 -27.73
CA THR A 189 15.88 2.92 -28.65
C THR A 189 14.39 2.75 -28.92
N GLY A 190 13.53 3.44 -28.16
CA GLY A 190 12.08 3.22 -28.15
C GLY A 190 11.65 1.87 -27.54
N ASN A 191 12.58 1.05 -27.04
CA ASN A 191 12.27 -0.27 -26.53
C ASN A 191 11.75 -0.23 -25.09
N GLU A 192 10.48 -0.58 -24.89
CA GLU A 192 9.81 -0.55 -23.59
C GLU A 192 10.12 -1.76 -22.68
N ASN A 193 10.82 -2.81 -23.16
CA ASN A 193 10.91 -4.08 -22.45
C ASN A 193 11.53 -3.97 -21.05
N LEU A 194 12.60 -3.19 -20.89
CA LEU A 194 13.21 -2.96 -19.57
C LEU A 194 12.30 -2.12 -18.69
N LEU A 195 11.66 -1.11 -19.28
CA LEU A 195 10.79 -0.17 -18.58
C LEU A 195 9.56 -0.88 -18.00
N ARG A 196 9.00 -1.84 -18.74
CA ARG A 196 7.90 -2.72 -18.29
C ARG A 196 8.29 -3.71 -17.21
N ARG A 197 9.58 -4.00 -17.03
CA ARG A 197 10.08 -4.84 -15.92
C ARG A 197 10.22 -4.05 -14.63
N VAL A 198 10.66 -2.80 -14.72
CA VAL A 198 10.91 -1.95 -13.54
C VAL A 198 9.68 -1.15 -13.10
N ILE A 199 8.68 -0.99 -13.98
CA ILE A 199 7.40 -0.35 -13.67
C ILE A 199 6.29 -1.37 -13.78
N LEU A 200 5.78 -1.75 -12.62
CA LEU A 200 4.68 -2.68 -12.44
C LEU A 200 3.33 -1.98 -12.71
N PRO A 201 2.29 -2.76 -13.02
CA PRO A 201 0.92 -2.26 -13.05
C PRO A 201 0.41 -1.89 -11.66
N VAL A 202 -0.51 -0.91 -11.60
CA VAL A 202 -1.17 -0.48 -10.34
C VAL A 202 -1.84 -1.66 -9.63
N GLU A 203 -2.30 -2.66 -10.39
CA GLU A 203 -2.84 -3.91 -9.88
C GLU A 203 -1.88 -4.61 -8.90
N ALA A 204 -0.56 -4.52 -9.12
CA ALA A 204 0.44 -5.07 -8.21
C ALA A 204 0.39 -4.43 -6.81
N ALA A 205 -0.03 -3.16 -6.72
CA ALA A 205 -0.22 -2.45 -5.45
C ALA A 205 -1.54 -2.81 -4.75
N LEU A 206 -2.41 -3.59 -5.38
CA LEU A 206 -3.77 -3.87 -4.91
C LEU A 206 -4.00 -5.35 -4.55
N VAL A 207 -3.03 -6.23 -4.80
CA VAL A 207 -3.14 -7.69 -4.61
C VAL A 207 -3.46 -8.09 -3.16
N HIS A 208 -3.16 -7.23 -2.18
CA HIS A 208 -3.45 -7.49 -0.77
C HIS A 208 -4.91 -7.24 -0.39
N LEU A 209 -5.72 -6.65 -1.26
CA LEU A 209 -7.15 -6.43 -1.03
C LEU A 209 -8.00 -7.53 -1.70
N PRO A 210 -9.12 -7.94 -1.09
CA PRO A 210 -10.03 -8.89 -1.71
C PRO A 210 -10.58 -8.39 -3.06
N ARG A 211 -10.66 -9.31 -4.02
CA ARG A 211 -11.09 -9.04 -5.40
C ARG A 211 -12.58 -9.32 -5.60
N LEU A 212 -13.28 -8.39 -6.24
CA LEU A 212 -14.61 -8.58 -6.83
C LEU A 212 -14.52 -8.42 -8.36
N VAL A 213 -14.94 -9.43 -9.12
CA VAL A 213 -14.97 -9.38 -10.59
C VAL A 213 -16.32 -8.89 -11.05
N ILE A 214 -16.34 -7.87 -11.90
CA ILE A 214 -17.56 -7.23 -12.36
C ILE A 214 -17.83 -7.48 -13.84
N ALA A 215 -19.10 -7.40 -14.22
CA ALA A 215 -19.54 -7.52 -15.60
C ALA A 215 -19.15 -6.29 -16.44
N ASP A 216 -18.81 -6.50 -17.70
CA ASP A 216 -18.36 -5.47 -18.64
C ASP A 216 -19.36 -4.29 -18.75
N ASN A 217 -20.67 -4.58 -18.67
CA ASN A 217 -21.73 -3.57 -18.73
C ASN A 217 -21.77 -2.65 -17.50
N SER A 218 -21.13 -3.04 -16.40
CA SER A 218 -21.08 -2.29 -15.14
C SER A 218 -19.83 -1.43 -15.03
N VAL A 219 -18.79 -1.72 -15.82
CA VAL A 219 -17.47 -1.07 -15.72
C VAL A 219 -17.56 0.45 -15.91
N ASP A 220 -18.15 0.92 -17.01
CA ASP A 220 -18.17 2.35 -17.30
C ASP A 220 -19.04 3.14 -16.30
N ALA A 221 -20.14 2.56 -15.80
CA ALA A 221 -20.95 3.19 -14.77
C ALA A 221 -20.13 3.42 -13.48
N ILE A 222 -19.33 2.43 -13.09
CA ILE A 222 -18.44 2.51 -11.93
C ILE A 222 -17.29 3.50 -12.18
N CYS A 223 -16.77 3.59 -13.41
CA CYS A 223 -15.82 4.64 -13.77
C CYS A 223 -16.39 6.06 -13.58
N HIS A 224 -17.72 6.22 -13.63
CA HIS A 224 -18.42 7.47 -13.31
C HIS A 224 -18.86 7.57 -11.83
N GLY A 225 -18.39 6.66 -10.97
CA GLY A 225 -18.62 6.67 -9.52
C GLY A 225 -19.87 5.93 -9.04
N ALA A 226 -20.57 5.20 -9.91
CA ALA A 226 -21.68 4.36 -9.47
C ALA A 226 -21.20 3.26 -8.49
N PRO A 227 -22.02 2.86 -7.50
CA PRO A 227 -21.72 1.69 -6.68
C PRO A 227 -21.89 0.39 -7.47
N LEU A 228 -21.29 -0.70 -6.99
CA LEU A 228 -21.50 -2.02 -7.56
C LEU A 228 -22.82 -2.61 -7.05
N ALA A 229 -23.76 -2.86 -7.96
CA ALA A 229 -24.98 -3.61 -7.66
C ALA A 229 -24.78 -5.13 -7.84
N ALA A 230 -25.56 -5.94 -7.11
CA ALA A 230 -25.46 -7.40 -7.13
C ALA A 230 -25.51 -8.03 -8.53
N PRO A 231 -26.38 -7.60 -9.48
CA PRO A 231 -26.37 -8.16 -10.83
C PRO A 231 -25.08 -7.92 -11.63
N GLY A 232 -24.27 -6.93 -11.22
CA GLY A 232 -23.00 -6.61 -11.84
C GLY A 232 -21.82 -7.41 -11.29
N LEU A 233 -22.00 -8.14 -10.19
CA LEU A 233 -20.96 -9.01 -9.60
C LEU A 233 -20.96 -10.38 -10.30
N LEU A 234 -19.83 -10.76 -10.86
CA LEU A 234 -19.65 -12.06 -11.54
C LEU A 234 -18.99 -13.10 -10.65
N SER A 235 -17.99 -12.69 -9.88
CA SER A 235 -17.31 -13.56 -8.90
C SER A 235 -16.64 -12.73 -7.80
N LEU A 236 -16.36 -13.35 -6.66
CA LEU A 236 -15.70 -12.73 -5.53
C LEU A 236 -14.66 -13.65 -4.90
N GLN A 237 -13.67 -13.06 -4.24
CA GLN A 237 -12.90 -13.73 -3.21
C GLN A 237 -13.74 -13.83 -1.93
N THR A 238 -13.66 -14.96 -1.23
CA THR A 238 -14.40 -15.19 0.03
C THR A 238 -13.74 -14.49 1.23
N GLU A 239 -14.34 -14.60 2.41
CA GLU A 239 -13.87 -14.01 3.68
C GLU A 239 -13.92 -12.48 3.71
N ILE A 240 -14.82 -11.89 2.93
CA ILE A 240 -15.12 -10.45 2.96
C ILE A 240 -16.20 -10.21 4.01
N ASN A 241 -15.93 -9.28 4.92
CA ASN A 241 -16.88 -8.76 5.89
C ASN A 241 -17.42 -7.41 5.44
N ARG A 242 -18.57 -7.02 6.00
CA ARG A 242 -19.10 -5.66 5.81
C ARG A 242 -18.10 -4.63 6.32
N GLY A 243 -17.86 -3.60 5.51
CA GLY A 243 -16.92 -2.52 5.81
C GLY A 243 -15.49 -2.78 5.33
N ASP A 244 -15.15 -3.99 4.88
CA ASP A 244 -13.82 -4.31 4.35
C ASP A 244 -13.55 -3.54 3.05
N GLY A 245 -12.31 -3.09 2.87
CA GLY A 245 -11.85 -2.52 1.61
C GLY A 245 -11.67 -3.61 0.56
N VAL A 246 -12.28 -3.45 -0.61
CA VAL A 246 -12.24 -4.39 -1.73
C VAL A 246 -11.83 -3.68 -3.01
N VAL A 247 -11.44 -4.45 -4.04
CA VAL A 247 -11.09 -3.91 -5.35
C VAL A 247 -11.97 -4.55 -6.41
N LEU A 248 -12.54 -3.69 -7.26
CA LEU A 248 -13.36 -4.09 -8.39
C LEU A 248 -12.48 -4.32 -9.61
N PHE A 249 -12.58 -5.48 -10.22
CA PHE A 249 -11.77 -5.89 -11.37
C PHE A 249 -12.63 -6.26 -12.57
N THR A 250 -12.14 -5.97 -13.77
CA THR A 250 -12.71 -6.53 -15.00
C THR A 250 -12.42 -8.03 -15.11
N LEU A 251 -13.08 -8.70 -16.07
CA LEU A 251 -12.75 -10.08 -16.44
C LEU A 251 -11.30 -10.22 -16.96
N LYS A 252 -10.72 -9.14 -17.49
CA LYS A 252 -9.33 -9.12 -17.99
C LYS A 252 -8.29 -8.91 -16.87
N GLY A 253 -8.73 -8.72 -15.63
CA GLY A 253 -7.85 -8.47 -14.50
C GLY A 253 -7.38 -7.03 -14.36
N GLU A 254 -8.10 -6.06 -14.96
CA GLU A 254 -7.81 -4.63 -14.84
C GLU A 254 -8.53 -4.06 -13.61
N ALA A 255 -7.85 -3.26 -12.80
CA ALA A 255 -8.45 -2.61 -11.64
C ALA A 255 -9.34 -1.45 -12.07
N VAL A 256 -10.62 -1.51 -11.69
CA VAL A 256 -11.64 -0.51 -12.01
C VAL A 256 -11.73 0.54 -10.92
N ALA A 257 -11.88 0.10 -9.66
CA ALA A 257 -12.01 0.98 -8.51
C ALA A 257 -11.66 0.27 -7.20
N VAL A 258 -11.25 1.05 -6.20
CA VAL A 258 -11.29 0.66 -4.79
C VAL A 258 -12.69 0.98 -4.25
N ALA A 259 -13.26 0.06 -3.48
CA ALA A 259 -14.60 0.15 -2.93
C ALA A 259 -14.62 -0.39 -1.50
N GLN A 260 -15.69 -0.08 -0.77
CA GLN A 260 -15.99 -0.66 0.52
C GLN A 260 -17.12 -1.68 0.38
N ALA A 261 -16.94 -2.87 0.96
CA ALA A 261 -17.95 -3.92 0.94
C ALA A 261 -19.16 -3.53 1.80
N GLU A 262 -20.35 -3.50 1.20
CA GLU A 262 -21.62 -3.25 1.92
C GLU A 262 -22.23 -4.54 2.47
N LEU A 263 -21.86 -5.68 1.87
CA LEU A 263 -22.33 -7.02 2.20
C LEU A 263 -21.15 -7.93 2.55
N SER A 264 -21.37 -8.98 3.34
CA SER A 264 -20.39 -10.06 3.51
C SER A 264 -20.34 -10.99 2.30
N SER A 265 -19.31 -11.82 2.16
CA SER A 265 -19.22 -12.79 1.05
C SER A 265 -20.45 -13.70 0.95
N GLU A 266 -21.01 -14.14 2.07
CA GLU A 266 -22.21 -15.00 2.11
C GLU A 266 -23.45 -14.25 1.61
N GLU A 267 -23.60 -12.99 2.03
CA GLU A 267 -24.70 -12.13 1.61
C GLU A 267 -24.59 -11.79 0.11
N MET A 268 -23.38 -11.46 -0.38
CA MET A 268 -23.13 -11.17 -1.79
C MET A 268 -23.55 -12.34 -2.70
N LEU A 269 -23.28 -13.58 -2.30
CA LEU A 269 -23.65 -14.78 -3.06
C LEU A 269 -25.16 -15.03 -3.10
N ALA A 270 -25.87 -14.68 -2.03
CA ALA A 270 -27.33 -14.86 -1.94
C ALA A 270 -28.13 -13.72 -2.59
N SER A 271 -27.55 -12.52 -2.69
CA SER A 271 -28.22 -11.33 -3.20
C SER A 271 -28.41 -11.34 -4.71
N LYS A 272 -29.66 -11.16 -5.16
CA LYS A 272 -30.00 -10.95 -6.58
C LYS A 272 -30.16 -9.47 -6.96
N SER A 273 -30.20 -8.59 -5.97
CA SER A 273 -30.42 -7.15 -6.12
C SER A 273 -29.81 -6.40 -4.94
N GLY A 274 -29.69 -5.07 -5.06
CA GLY A 274 -29.10 -4.22 -4.02
C GLY A 274 -27.63 -3.88 -4.28
N ILE A 275 -27.08 -3.01 -3.45
CA ILE A 275 -25.67 -2.58 -3.54
C ILE A 275 -24.80 -3.58 -2.79
N VAL A 276 -23.76 -4.05 -3.46
CA VAL A 276 -22.75 -4.99 -2.94
C VAL A 276 -21.54 -4.26 -2.38
N ALA A 277 -21.10 -3.20 -3.06
CA ALA A 277 -19.96 -2.41 -2.67
C ALA A 277 -20.13 -0.95 -3.07
N ALA A 278 -19.79 -0.04 -2.16
CA ALA A 278 -19.79 1.39 -2.38
C ALA A 278 -18.44 1.83 -2.96
N THR A 279 -18.45 2.47 -4.13
CA THR A 279 -17.25 2.95 -4.80
C THR A 279 -16.61 4.09 -4.02
N GLU A 280 -15.36 3.91 -3.59
CA GLU A 280 -14.61 4.97 -2.89
C GLU A 280 -13.74 5.77 -3.85
N ARG A 281 -12.96 5.07 -4.69
CA ARG A 281 -11.99 5.70 -5.60
C ARG A 281 -11.91 4.94 -6.91
N VAL A 282 -12.26 5.65 -7.98
CA VAL A 282 -12.13 5.15 -9.34
C VAL A 282 -10.66 5.17 -9.78
N ILE A 283 -10.22 4.11 -10.46
CA ILE A 283 -8.89 3.95 -11.04
C ILE A 283 -8.97 3.98 -12.57
N MET A 284 -9.89 3.22 -13.16
CA MET A 284 -10.06 3.16 -14.61
C MET A 284 -10.67 4.46 -15.16
N GLU A 285 -10.29 4.84 -16.38
CA GLU A 285 -10.86 6.03 -17.02
C GLU A 285 -12.28 5.75 -17.55
N PRO A 286 -13.20 6.72 -17.42
CA PRO A 286 -14.45 6.70 -18.16
C PRO A 286 -14.24 6.50 -19.66
N GLY A 287 -15.10 5.71 -20.31
CA GLY A 287 -15.00 5.39 -21.73
C GLY A 287 -13.99 4.29 -22.10
N THR A 288 -13.28 3.71 -21.13
CA THR A 288 -12.44 2.51 -21.37
C THR A 288 -13.30 1.30 -21.82
N TYR A 289 -14.51 1.19 -21.27
CA TYR A 289 -15.53 0.24 -21.70
C TYR A 289 -16.76 1.01 -22.23
N PRO A 290 -17.55 0.44 -23.16
CA PRO A 290 -18.74 1.10 -23.70
C PRO A 290 -19.78 1.42 -22.62
N LYS A 291 -20.50 2.54 -22.79
CA LYS A 291 -21.68 2.89 -21.99
C LYS A 291 -22.79 1.88 -22.24
N ALA A 292 -23.07 1.03 -21.26
CA ALA A 292 -24.20 0.09 -21.30
C ALA A 292 -25.37 0.53 -20.39
N TRP A 293 -25.25 1.68 -19.73
CA TRP A 293 -26.27 2.27 -18.88
C TRP A 293 -26.93 3.46 -19.59
N LYS A 294 -28.26 3.59 -19.46
CA LYS A 294 -29.00 4.74 -20.02
C LYS A 294 -28.98 5.88 -19.00
N LEU A 295 -28.58 7.08 -19.41
CA LEU A 295 -29.00 8.28 -18.67
C LEU A 295 -30.52 8.36 -18.78
N ALA A 296 -31.23 8.46 -17.66
CA ALA A 296 -32.60 8.96 -17.70
C ALA A 296 -32.53 10.38 -18.25
N GLU A 297 -33.15 10.65 -19.41
CA GLU A 297 -33.33 12.01 -19.90
C GLU A 297 -34.09 12.78 -18.81
N ARG A 298 -33.46 13.82 -18.24
CA ARG A 298 -34.20 14.79 -17.44
C ARG A 298 -35.06 15.57 -18.42
N ASP A 299 -36.36 15.28 -18.46
CA ASP A 299 -37.34 16.09 -19.16
C ASP A 299 -37.17 17.56 -18.76
N GLY A 300 -36.72 18.39 -19.72
CA GLY A 300 -36.53 19.83 -19.56
C GLY A 300 -37.84 20.63 -19.56
N SER A 301 -38.97 20.04 -19.22
CA SER A 301 -40.29 20.68 -19.25
C SER A 301 -40.86 20.91 -17.86
N THR A 302 -40.22 21.80 -17.10
CA THR A 302 -40.93 22.58 -16.07
C THR A 302 -40.59 24.04 -16.29
N GLN A 303 -41.35 24.70 -17.16
CA GLN A 303 -41.46 26.15 -17.15
C GLN A 303 -42.15 26.55 -15.83
N PRO A 304 -41.62 27.52 -15.06
CA PRO A 304 -42.33 28.05 -13.91
C PRO A 304 -43.53 28.86 -14.39
N GLU A 305 -44.74 28.44 -14.01
CA GLU A 305 -45.94 29.26 -14.15
C GLU A 305 -45.76 30.58 -13.40
N THR A 306 -45.68 31.68 -14.16
CA THR A 306 -45.81 33.04 -13.65
C THR A 306 -47.25 33.25 -13.17
N LYS A 307 -47.44 33.20 -11.85
CA LYS A 307 -48.67 33.71 -11.23
C LYS A 307 -48.70 35.24 -11.35
N ARG A 308 -49.79 35.72 -11.96
CA ARG A 308 -50.21 37.13 -11.96
C ARG A 308 -50.58 37.61 -10.56
#